data_AF-A0A163KMU0-F1
#
_entry.id   AF-A0A163KMU0-F1
#
_cell.length_a   1.000
_cell.length_b   1.000
_cell.length_c   1.000
_cell.angle_alpha   90.00
_cell.angle_beta   90.00
_cell.angle_gamma   90.00
#
_symmetry.space_group_name_H-M   'P 1'
#
loop_
_entity.id
_entity.type
_entity.pdbx_description
1 polymer ?
#
loop_
_entity_poly.entity_id
_entity_poly.type
_entity_poly.pdbx_seq_one_letter_code
_entity_poly.pdbx_strand_id
1 'polypeptide(L)'
;MERNGIEYKNGMLSELRLLPSPVSQFFLVMGFLFYGWFLEAKLPWIAPLIGLGCLGFGLMSMVSMSTNYLVEGYVPKAAEMTSVGNFTRCLFGMIFSLLSTTIVDSLGNGWA
;
A
#
# COMPACT_ATOMS: atom_id res chain seq x y z
N MET A 1 -10.46 2.96 38.19
CA MET A 1 -9.03 2.70 37.91
C MET A 1 -8.81 1.40 37.12
N GLU A 2 -9.81 0.92 36.36
CA GLU A 2 -9.76 -0.32 35.55
C GLU A 2 -9.41 -0.09 34.06
N ARG A 3 -9.12 1.14 33.64
CA ARG A 3 -8.81 1.47 32.24
C ARG A 3 -7.48 0.88 31.74
N ASN A 4 -6.66 0.38 32.65
CA ASN A 4 -5.33 -0.14 32.39
C ASN A 4 -5.38 -1.60 31.86
N GLY A 5 -6.26 -2.47 32.37
CA GLY A 5 -6.28 -3.90 32.02
C GLY A 5 -6.70 -4.24 30.58
N ILE A 6 -7.49 -3.38 29.94
CA ILE A 6 -7.90 -3.53 28.53
C ILE A 6 -6.78 -3.04 27.58
N GLU A 7 -6.00 -2.06 28.02
CA GLU A 7 -4.96 -1.40 27.22
C GLU A 7 -3.74 -2.32 27.01
N TYR A 8 -3.33 -3.08 28.04
CA TYR A 8 -2.23 -4.05 27.91
C TYR A 8 -2.60 -5.27 27.04
N LYS A 9 -3.87 -5.69 27.08
CA LYS A 9 -4.37 -6.82 26.28
C LYS A 9 -4.52 -6.42 24.80
N ASN A 10 -4.87 -5.16 24.52
CA ASN A 10 -4.90 -4.58 23.17
C ASN A 10 -3.49 -4.24 22.65
N GLY A 11 -2.58 -3.73 23.49
CA GLY A 11 -1.19 -3.44 23.11
C GLY A 11 -0.46 -4.68 22.58
N MET A 12 -0.54 -5.80 23.32
CA MET A 12 0.06 -7.07 22.89
C MET A 12 -0.57 -7.66 21.61
N LEU A 13 -1.87 -7.45 21.38
CA LEU A 13 -2.56 -7.92 20.16
C LEU A 13 -2.20 -7.07 18.93
N SER A 14 -2.02 -5.76 19.14
CA SER A 14 -1.67 -4.79 18.10
C SER A 14 -0.24 -5.00 17.59
N GLU A 15 0.68 -5.36 18.50
CA GLU A 15 2.09 -5.64 18.17
C GLU A 15 2.27 -7.02 17.49
N LEU A 16 1.49 -8.03 17.87
CA LEU A 16 1.54 -9.37 17.26
C LEU A 16 1.11 -9.36 15.77
N ARG A 17 0.30 -8.37 15.38
CA ARG A 17 -0.14 -8.15 13.99
C ARG A 17 0.74 -7.19 13.20
N LEU A 18 1.68 -6.48 13.84
CA LEU A 18 2.69 -5.72 13.11
C LEU A 18 3.66 -6.66 12.37
N LEU A 19 3.82 -7.89 12.86
CA LEU A 19 4.74 -8.90 12.34
C LEU A 19 4.48 -9.30 10.86
N PRO A 20 3.22 -9.42 10.38
CA PRO A 20 2.96 -9.65 8.95
C PRO A 20 3.07 -8.42 8.04
N SER A 21 3.09 -7.19 8.57
CA SER A 21 3.25 -5.94 7.79
C SER A 21 4.40 -5.96 6.76
N PRO A 22 5.63 -6.40 7.10
CA PRO A 22 6.72 -6.48 6.14
C PRO A 22 6.45 -7.44 4.97
N VAL A 23 5.67 -8.51 5.17
CA VAL A 23 5.43 -9.52 4.13
C VAL A 23 4.70 -8.91 2.92
N SER A 24 3.68 -8.10 3.18
CA SER A 24 2.99 -7.35 2.12
C SER A 24 3.93 -6.38 1.39
N GLN A 25 4.86 -5.75 2.12
CA GLN A 25 5.78 -4.77 1.55
C GLN A 25 6.83 -5.42 0.65
N PHE A 26 7.32 -6.61 1.01
CA PHE A 26 8.18 -7.41 0.15
C PHE A 26 7.48 -7.79 -1.16
N PHE A 27 6.20 -8.16 -1.10
CA PHE A 27 5.42 -8.50 -2.30
C PHE A 27 5.24 -7.30 -3.24
N LEU A 28 5.05 -6.11 -2.66
CA LEU A 28 4.91 -4.84 -3.39
C LEU A 28 6.22 -4.46 -4.11
N VAL A 29 7.36 -4.57 -3.42
CA VAL A 29 8.69 -4.32 -4.00
C VAL A 29 8.99 -5.32 -5.13
N MET A 30 8.70 -6.60 -4.90
CA MET A 30 8.84 -7.65 -5.93
C MET A 30 7.97 -7.34 -7.15
N GLY A 31 6.72 -6.93 -6.96
CA GLY A 31 5.82 -6.54 -8.05
C GLY A 31 6.34 -5.36 -8.87
N PHE A 32 6.92 -4.35 -8.23
CA PHE A 32 7.50 -3.19 -8.91
C PHE A 32 8.77 -3.56 -9.70
N LEU A 33 9.59 -4.44 -9.12
CA LEU A 33 10.82 -4.93 -9.74
C LEU A 33 10.52 -5.82 -10.96
N PHE A 34 9.50 -6.68 -10.87
CA PHE A 34 8.99 -7.43 -12.03
C PHE A 34 8.44 -6.50 -13.11
N TYR A 35 7.64 -5.49 -12.75
CA TYR A 35 7.10 -4.53 -13.72
C TYR A 35 8.21 -3.77 -14.46
N GLY A 36 9.22 -3.29 -13.74
CA GLY A 36 10.38 -2.62 -14.35
C GLY A 36 11.18 -3.55 -15.27
N TRP A 37 11.37 -4.81 -14.87
CA TRP A 37 12.08 -5.79 -15.69
C TRP A 37 11.32 -6.15 -16.97
N PHE A 38 9.99 -6.26 -16.91
CA PHE A 38 9.18 -6.52 -18.10
C PHE A 38 9.18 -5.34 -19.09
N LEU A 39 9.37 -4.12 -18.59
CA LEU A 39 9.48 -2.90 -19.41
C LEU A 39 10.77 -2.89 -20.23
N GLU A 40 11.90 -3.23 -19.61
CA GLU A 40 13.22 -3.39 -20.27
C GLU A 40 13.22 -4.55 -21.27
N ALA A 41 12.58 -5.67 -20.92
CA ALA A 41 12.66 -6.89 -21.70
C ALA A 41 11.76 -6.92 -22.96
N LYS A 42 10.96 -5.87 -23.26
CA LYS A 42 10.03 -5.80 -24.41
C LYS A 42 9.19 -7.09 -24.60
N LEU A 43 8.78 -7.71 -23.50
CA LEU A 43 7.98 -8.94 -23.54
C LEU A 43 6.52 -8.67 -23.96
N PRO A 44 5.79 -9.68 -24.46
CA PRO A 44 4.39 -9.54 -24.87
C PRO A 44 3.51 -9.05 -23.71
N TRP A 45 2.47 -8.28 -24.04
CA TRP A 45 1.50 -7.60 -23.15
C TRP A 45 1.08 -8.39 -21.89
N ILE A 46 0.99 -9.71 -21.97
CA ILE A 46 0.60 -10.54 -20.83
C ILE A 46 1.57 -10.45 -19.63
N ALA A 47 2.86 -10.24 -19.87
CA ALA A 47 3.88 -10.20 -18.81
C ALA A 47 3.75 -8.98 -17.87
N PRO A 48 3.64 -7.73 -18.36
CA PRO A 48 3.35 -6.59 -17.50
C PRO A 48 1.98 -6.67 -16.82
N LEU A 49 1.00 -7.37 -17.42
CA LEU A 49 -0.33 -7.59 -16.81
C LEU A 49 -0.24 -8.45 -15.54
N ILE A 50 0.62 -9.47 -15.53
CA ILE A 50 0.87 -10.32 -14.36
C ILE A 50 1.59 -9.52 -13.27
N GLY A 51 2.56 -8.66 -13.63
CA GLY A 51 3.22 -7.75 -12.70
C GLY A 51 2.24 -6.77 -12.05
N LEU A 52 1.34 -6.18 -12.83
CA LEU A 52 0.24 -5.32 -12.37
C LEU A 52 -0.74 -6.05 -11.44
N GLY A 53 -1.11 -7.29 -11.77
CA GLY A 53 -1.97 -8.11 -10.90
C GLY A 53 -1.34 -8.38 -9.54
N CYS A 54 -0.05 -8.70 -9.53
CA CYS A 54 0.72 -8.95 -8.32
C CYS A 54 0.85 -7.68 -7.45
N LEU A 55 1.13 -6.54 -8.09
CA LEU A 55 1.13 -5.22 -7.45
C LEU A 55 -0.23 -4.87 -6.83
N GLY A 56 -1.32 -5.08 -7.57
CA GLY A 56 -2.68 -4.82 -7.11
C GLY A 56 -3.04 -5.66 -5.88
N PHE A 57 -2.69 -6.95 -5.90
CA PHE A 57 -2.91 -7.86 -4.79
C PHE A 57 -2.15 -7.44 -3.52
N GLY A 58 -0.88 -7.04 -3.68
CA GLY A 58 -0.06 -6.49 -2.58
C GLY A 58 -0.66 -5.20 -2.00
N LEU A 59 -1.11 -4.29 -2.86
CA LEU A 59 -1.74 -3.02 -2.45
C LEU A 59 -3.03 -3.24 -1.65
N MET A 60 -3.94 -4.12 -2.12
CA MET A 60 -5.22 -4.36 -1.44
C MET A 60 -5.03 -5.02 -0.07
N SER A 61 -4.07 -5.95 0.02
CA SER A 61 -3.73 -6.63 1.28
C SER A 61 -3.19 -5.62 2.31
N MET A 62 -2.31 -4.71 1.89
CA MET A 62 -1.76 -3.66 2.76
C MET A 62 -2.84 -2.71 3.28
N VAL A 63 -3.72 -2.22 2.42
CA VAL A 63 -4.80 -1.30 2.83
C VAL A 63 -5.73 -1.97 3.83
N SER A 64 -6.08 -3.24 3.60
CA SER A 64 -6.96 -4.00 4.48
C SER A 64 -6.34 -4.21 5.87
N MET A 65 -5.03 -4.46 5.94
CA MET A 65 -4.27 -4.57 7.20
C MET A 65 -4.22 -3.24 7.95
N SER A 66 -3.91 -2.14 7.26
CA SER A 66 -3.84 -0.80 7.85
C SER A 66 -5.18 -0.35 8.43
N THR A 67 -6.29 -0.57 7.72
CA THR A 67 -7.62 -0.21 8.20
C THR A 67 -8.03 -1.05 9.41
N ASN A 68 -7.75 -2.36 9.43
CA ASN A 68 -8.00 -3.19 10.61
C ASN A 68 -7.20 -2.71 11.83
N TYR A 69 -5.93 -2.37 11.64
CA TYR A 69 -5.09 -1.85 12.71
C TYR A 69 -5.63 -0.55 13.31
N LEU A 70 -6.04 0.40 12.48
CA LEU A 70 -6.59 1.68 12.94
C LEU A 70 -7.92 1.50 13.70
N VAL A 71 -8.75 0.54 13.28
CA VAL A 71 -10.02 0.22 13.94
C VAL A 71 -9.81 -0.43 15.31
N GLU A 72 -8.84 -1.34 15.43
CA GLU A 72 -8.54 -2.03 16.68
C GLU A 72 -7.77 -1.15 17.68
N GLY A 73 -6.86 -0.30 17.21
CA GLY A 73 -6.04 0.58 18.06
C GLY A 73 -6.78 1.84 18.57
N TYR A 74 -7.78 2.32 17.84
CA TYR A 74 -8.51 3.55 18.16
C TYR A 74 -10.03 3.37 18.11
N VAL A 75 -10.56 2.44 18.91
CA VAL A 75 -12.01 2.11 18.96
C VAL A 75 -12.96 3.33 18.99
N PRO A 76 -12.75 4.39 19.82
CA PRO A 76 -13.68 5.53 19.85
C PRO A 76 -13.54 6.51 18.68
N LYS A 77 -12.44 6.47 17.91
CA LYS A 77 -12.15 7.38 16.78
C LYS A 77 -11.71 6.64 15.51
N ALA A 78 -12.10 5.38 15.37
CA ALA A 78 -11.65 4.48 14.31
C ALA A 78 -12.02 4.98 12.90
N ALA A 79 -13.24 5.53 12.75
CA ALA A 79 -13.75 6.04 11.49
C ALA A 79 -12.98 7.29 11.00
N GLU A 80 -12.64 8.18 11.93
CA GLU A 80 -11.90 9.41 11.64
C GLU A 80 -10.48 9.07 11.16
N MET A 81 -9.79 8.19 11.89
CA MET A 81 -8.42 7.78 11.56
C MET A 81 -8.34 7.07 10.19
N THR A 82 -9.30 6.20 9.89
CA THR A 82 -9.36 5.52 8.59
C THR A 82 -9.55 6.52 7.45
N SER A 83 -10.37 7.54 7.67
CA SER A 83 -10.62 8.60 6.68
C SER A 83 -9.38 9.45 6.44
N VAL A 84 -8.65 9.82 7.50
CA VAL A 84 -7.38 10.57 7.38
C VAL A 84 -6.35 9.76 6.59
N GLY A 85 -6.20 8.45 6.88
CA GLY A 85 -5.29 7.58 6.14
C GLY A 85 -5.65 7.50 4.64
N ASN A 86 -6.95 7.40 4.33
CA ASN A 86 -7.40 7.41 2.94
C ASN A 86 -7.19 8.77 2.26
N PHE A 87 -7.44 9.87 2.98
CA PHE A 87 -7.20 11.22 2.47
C PHE A 87 -5.72 11.44 2.12
N THR A 88 -4.81 11.06 3.02
CA THR A 88 -3.36 11.11 2.75
C THR A 88 -3.00 10.29 1.52
N ARG A 89 -3.55 9.07 1.38
CA ARG A 89 -3.34 8.21 0.21
C ARG A 89 -3.82 8.87 -1.08
N CYS A 90 -5.02 9.46 -1.09
CA CYS A 90 -5.56 10.17 -2.24
C CYS A 90 -4.72 11.40 -2.59
N LEU A 91 -4.21 12.12 -1.59
CA LEU A 91 -3.34 13.28 -1.79
C LEU A 91 -2.02 12.86 -2.45
N PHE A 92 -1.40 11.76 -1.98
CA PHE A 92 -0.23 11.19 -2.65
C PHE A 92 -0.55 10.73 -4.08
N GLY A 93 -1.70 10.11 -4.30
CA GLY A 93 -2.16 9.73 -5.64
C GLY A 93 -2.33 10.95 -6.57
N MET A 94 -2.90 12.03 -6.07
CA MET A 94 -3.07 13.29 -6.80
C MET A 94 -1.72 13.91 -7.17
N ILE A 95 -0.80 14.02 -6.20
CA ILE A 95 0.54 14.55 -6.43
C ILE A 95 1.30 13.67 -7.43
N PHE A 96 1.24 12.35 -7.26
CA PHE A 96 1.90 11.40 -8.15
C PHE A 96 1.33 11.45 -9.57
N SER A 97 0.01 11.50 -9.74
CA SER A 97 -0.62 11.68 -11.05
C SER A 97 -0.23 13.01 -11.71
N LEU A 98 -0.12 14.09 -10.94
CA LEU A 98 0.33 15.38 -11.47
C LEU A 98 1.79 15.34 -11.92
N LEU A 99 2.65 14.67 -11.16
CA LEU A 99 4.05 14.46 -11.55
C LEU A 99 4.18 13.50 -12.73
N SER A 100 3.28 12.51 -12.84
CA SER A 100 3.31 11.50 -13.90
C SER A 100 3.26 12.11 -15.29
N THR A 101 2.47 13.16 -15.52
CA THR A 101 2.42 13.83 -16.82
C THR A 101 3.75 14.51 -17.14
N THR A 102 4.34 15.22 -16.17
CA THR A 102 5.65 15.87 -16.34
C THR A 102 6.79 14.86 -16.53
N ILE A 103 6.73 13.71 -15.84
CA ILE A 103 7.69 12.63 -15.98
C ILE A 103 7.59 12.00 -17.38
N VAL A 104 6.39 11.71 -17.86
CA VAL A 104 6.17 11.15 -19.21
C VAL A 104 6.67 12.11 -20.29
N ASP A 105 6.38 13.41 -20.16
CA ASP A 105 6.84 14.43 -21.11
C ASP A 105 8.37 14.58 -21.13
N SER A 106 9.04 14.36 -20.00
CA SER A 106 10.51 14.50 -19.90
C SER A 106 11.29 13.24 -20.29
N LEU A 107 10.73 12.05 -20.04
CA LEU A 107 11.42 10.78 -20.27
C LEU A 107 11.33 10.31 -21.73
N GLY A 108 10.46 10.95 -22.53
CA GLY A 108 10.12 10.50 -23.88
C GLY A 108 9.28 9.23 -23.84
N ASN A 109 8.37 9.07 -24.79
CA ASN A 109 7.61 7.83 -24.92
C ASN A 109 8.58 6.71 -25.28
N GLY A 110 9.11 5.97 -24.29
CA GLY A 110 9.90 4.75 -24.52
C GLY A 110 9.12 3.61 -25.18
N TRP A 111 7.88 3.89 -25.61
CA TRP A 111 6.94 3.07 -26.36
C TRP A 111 6.68 3.60 -27.79
N ALA A 112 7.38 4.64 -28.25
CA ALA A 112 7.45 5.03 -29.66
C ALA A 112 8.85 4.77 -30.22
#